data_AF-A0A4R1CJ54-F1
#
_entry.id   AF-A0A4R1CJ54-F1
#
_cell.length_a   1.000
_cell.length_b   1.000
_cell.length_c   1.000
_cell.angle_alpha   90.00
_cell.angle_beta   90.00
_cell.angle_gamma   90.00
#
_symmetry.space_group_name_H-M   'P 1'
#
loop_
_entity.id
_entity.type
_entity.pdbx_description
1 polymer ?
#
loop_
_entity_poly.entity_id
_entity_poly.type
_entity_poly.pdbx_seq_one_letter_code
_entity_poly.pdbx_strand_id
1 'polypeptide(L)'
;MFGISGNVVGSVVTGPTRLPVDADTVRGWTRSLGSAELAADDPQRIELLRALEELTCAAAGAQAVVTAEFARSQRAEQAAAGVPSARQGRGVASQVAFARRESPHRGQRHLGLAVVLSDEMPHTLSALRAGQVTEFRATLMAQETACLSRSDRATVDRAIAGDPEAFSAYSDRELVGDVRRLAYQLDPGSVVGRRRKAEADRRVTLRPAPDVMSQLSALLPVAQGVAVFAALSKEADRLRAAGDERSRGQLMADLLVVRATGARPVVPGGPPVVPTTVDVVLSDQTLLGGDHEPAHLDGFGQIPADLARRLAHDTLDAGLELWLRRLYAGNDGRLVAMDSRARLFPRMLAKLIVFRDQLCRTPWCGAPIRHLDHALDHDAGGQTSLDNGQGLCEACNHAKQAPGWRAGPAPDGSIETATPTGHTVRSRPPRAPQPYDAA
;
A
#
# COMPACT_ATOMS: atom_id res chain seq x y z
N MET A 1 -52.90 -53.15 0.74
CA MET A 1 -51.75 -54.08 0.73
C MET A 1 -50.90 -53.69 -0.46
N PHE A 2 -49.73 -53.10 -0.18
CA PHE A 2 -48.75 -52.56 -1.14
C PHE A 2 -47.82 -53.67 -1.68
N GLY A 3 -47.13 -53.40 -2.79
CA GLY A 3 -45.94 -54.15 -3.24
C GLY A 3 -45.79 -54.22 -4.76
N ILE A 4 -45.38 -53.14 -5.46
CA ILE A 4 -43.99 -52.72 -5.79
C ILE A 4 -43.35 -53.58 -6.91
N SER A 5 -43.21 -53.00 -8.10
CA SER A 5 -42.19 -53.36 -9.11
C SER A 5 -41.26 -52.15 -9.28
N GLY A 6 -39.99 -52.35 -8.97
CA GLY A 6 -38.96 -51.32 -9.02
C GLY A 6 -38.47 -51.06 -10.44
N ASN A 7 -38.24 -49.79 -10.75
CA ASN A 7 -37.53 -49.36 -11.94
C ASN A 7 -36.33 -48.53 -11.48
N VAL A 8 -35.13 -49.04 -11.73
CA VAL A 8 -33.87 -48.36 -11.44
C VAL A 8 -33.55 -47.46 -12.64
N VAL A 9 -33.71 -46.15 -12.48
CA VAL A 9 -33.23 -45.16 -13.44
C VAL A 9 -31.82 -44.78 -13.05
N GLY A 10 -30.85 -45.13 -13.90
CA GLY A 10 -29.45 -44.73 -13.74
C GLY A 10 -29.31 -43.20 -13.80
N SER A 11 -28.88 -42.62 -12.69
CA SER A 11 -28.48 -41.22 -12.62
C SER A 11 -27.11 -41.06 -13.29
N VAL A 12 -27.10 -40.43 -14.47
CA VAL A 12 -25.88 -39.94 -15.11
C VAL A 12 -25.42 -38.74 -14.29
N VAL A 13 -24.35 -38.92 -13.51
CA VAL A 13 -23.65 -37.82 -12.83
C VAL A 13 -23.01 -36.95 -13.91
N THR A 14 -23.68 -35.86 -14.29
CA THR A 14 -23.06 -34.79 -15.08
C THR A 14 -22.00 -34.13 -14.21
N GLY A 15 -20.73 -34.16 -14.64
CA GLY A 15 -19.66 -33.39 -14.01
C GLY A 15 -20.01 -31.90 -13.95
N PRO A 16 -19.37 -31.12 -13.06
CA PRO A 16 -19.76 -29.73 -12.83
C PRO A 16 -19.70 -28.94 -14.14
N THR A 17 -20.85 -28.44 -14.56
CA THR A 17 -20.99 -27.49 -15.66
C THR A 17 -20.09 -26.30 -15.35
N ARG A 18 -19.05 -26.05 -16.17
CA ARG A 18 -18.24 -24.83 -16.06
C ARG A 18 -19.10 -23.64 -16.48
N LEU A 19 -19.87 -23.09 -15.54
CA LEU A 19 -20.57 -21.84 -15.77
C LEU A 19 -19.52 -20.72 -15.87
N PRO A 20 -19.51 -19.92 -16.95
CA PRO A 20 -18.68 -18.73 -16.98
C PRO A 20 -19.15 -17.79 -15.86
N VAL A 21 -18.28 -17.56 -14.87
CA VAL A 21 -18.55 -16.60 -13.79
C VAL A 21 -18.15 -15.23 -14.31
N ASP A 22 -19.12 -14.48 -14.81
CA ASP A 22 -18.94 -13.09 -15.23
C ASP A 22 -19.09 -12.11 -14.06
N ALA A 23 -18.80 -10.83 -14.32
CA ALA A 23 -18.83 -9.81 -13.29
C ALA A 23 -20.24 -9.58 -12.71
N ASP A 24 -21.30 -9.81 -13.49
CA ASP A 24 -22.68 -9.65 -13.03
C ASP A 24 -23.11 -10.77 -12.09
N THR A 25 -22.68 -12.00 -12.38
CA THR A 25 -22.89 -13.16 -11.50
C THR A 25 -22.24 -12.92 -10.14
N VAL A 26 -20.97 -12.52 -10.11
CA VAL A 26 -20.25 -12.22 -8.85
C VAL A 26 -20.90 -11.06 -8.10
N ARG A 27 -21.30 -9.98 -8.80
CA ARG A 27 -22.05 -8.87 -8.19
C ARG A 27 -23.40 -9.33 -7.62
N GLY A 28 -24.04 -10.33 -8.23
CA GLY A 28 -25.21 -11.00 -7.70
C GLY A 28 -24.94 -11.61 -6.33
N TRP A 29 -23.91 -12.45 -6.22
CA TRP A 29 -23.50 -13.05 -4.95
C TRP A 29 -23.16 -11.99 -3.88
N THR A 30 -22.42 -10.93 -4.25
CA THR A 30 -22.09 -9.85 -3.32
C THR A 30 -23.35 -9.17 -2.75
N ARG A 31 -24.35 -8.91 -3.58
CA ARG A 31 -25.63 -8.33 -3.11
C ARG A 31 -26.36 -9.27 -2.18
N SER A 32 -26.45 -10.55 -2.54
CA SER A 32 -27.09 -11.58 -1.71
C SER A 32 -26.41 -11.71 -0.34
N LEU A 33 -25.08 -11.70 -0.30
CA LEU A 33 -24.31 -11.73 0.96
C LEU A 33 -24.53 -10.46 1.79
N GLY A 34 -24.62 -9.29 1.15
CA GLY A 34 -24.84 -8.01 1.83
C GLY A 34 -26.22 -7.86 2.47
N SER A 35 -27.20 -8.68 2.07
CA SER A 35 -28.56 -8.69 2.63
C SER A 35 -28.91 -10.03 3.30
N ALA A 36 -27.94 -10.90 3.57
CA ALA A 36 -28.19 -12.22 4.12
C ALA A 36 -28.64 -12.13 5.59
N GLU A 37 -29.69 -12.86 5.95
CA GLU A 37 -30.00 -13.12 7.36
C GLU A 37 -28.97 -14.09 7.93
N LEU A 38 -28.37 -13.72 9.07
CA LEU A 38 -27.33 -14.53 9.70
C LEU A 38 -27.93 -15.75 10.39
N ALA A 39 -27.15 -16.84 10.40
CA ALA A 39 -27.52 -18.07 11.07
C ALA A 39 -27.92 -17.85 12.54
N ALA A 40 -28.93 -18.60 13.00
CA ALA A 40 -29.58 -18.38 14.29
C ALA A 40 -28.76 -18.95 15.48
N ASP A 41 -27.99 -20.01 15.26
CA ASP A 41 -27.16 -20.66 16.28
C ASP A 41 -25.65 -20.58 15.98
N ASP A 42 -24.83 -20.77 17.02
CA ASP A 42 -23.38 -20.65 16.93
C ASP A 42 -22.72 -21.71 16.02
N PRO A 43 -23.11 -23.00 16.02
CA PRO A 43 -22.59 -23.98 15.08
C PRO A 43 -22.79 -23.59 13.61
N GLN A 44 -23.99 -23.14 13.25
CA GLN A 44 -24.29 -22.69 11.89
C GLN A 44 -23.52 -21.40 11.54
N ARG A 45 -23.29 -20.50 12.50
CA ARG A 45 -22.44 -19.31 12.29
C ARG A 45 -20.99 -19.69 11.97
N ILE A 46 -20.44 -20.69 12.66
CA ILE A 46 -19.07 -21.18 12.39
C ILE A 46 -18.98 -21.85 11.02
N GLU A 47 -19.98 -22.65 10.64
CA GLU A 47 -20.02 -23.28 9.31
C GLU A 47 -20.16 -22.23 8.20
N LEU A 48 -21.02 -21.22 8.40
CA LEU A 48 -21.13 -20.08 7.48
C LEU A 48 -19.80 -19.32 7.38
N LEU A 49 -19.11 -19.06 8.49
CA LEU A 49 -17.81 -18.40 8.48
C LEU A 49 -16.77 -19.19 7.67
N ARG A 50 -16.75 -20.52 7.81
CA ARG A 50 -15.88 -21.40 7.02
C ARG A 50 -16.20 -21.32 5.52
N ALA A 51 -17.46 -21.45 5.13
CA ALA A 51 -17.87 -21.37 3.73
C ALA A 51 -17.56 -19.99 3.11
N LEU A 52 -17.68 -18.90 3.88
CA LEU A 52 -17.31 -17.56 3.43
C LEU A 52 -15.79 -17.39 3.26
N GLU A 53 -14.99 -18.00 4.13
CA GLU A 53 -13.53 -18.00 3.99
C GLU A 53 -13.08 -18.81 2.78
N GLU A 54 -13.67 -19.99 2.55
CA GLU A 54 -13.44 -20.82 1.37
C GLU A 54 -13.79 -20.06 0.08
N LEU A 55 -14.92 -19.35 0.07
CA LEU A 55 -15.33 -18.49 -1.04
C LEU A 55 -14.33 -17.33 -1.24
N THR A 56 -13.85 -16.72 -0.16
CA THR A 56 -12.85 -15.64 -0.21
C THR A 56 -11.54 -16.12 -0.83
N CYS A 57 -11.07 -17.30 -0.41
CA CYS A 57 -9.89 -17.95 -0.95
C CYS A 57 -10.07 -18.30 -2.44
N ALA A 58 -11.19 -18.93 -2.80
CA ALA A 58 -11.51 -19.28 -4.18
C ALA A 58 -11.61 -18.03 -5.08
N ALA A 59 -12.22 -16.95 -4.58
CA ALA A 59 -12.29 -15.66 -5.27
C ALA A 59 -10.91 -15.05 -5.47
N ALA A 60 -10.02 -15.11 -4.47
CA ALA A 60 -8.63 -14.67 -4.62
C ALA A 60 -7.87 -15.51 -5.66
N GLY A 61 -8.08 -16.82 -5.69
CA GLY A 61 -7.55 -17.70 -6.73
C GLY A 61 -8.04 -17.34 -8.14
N ALA A 62 -9.34 -17.04 -8.28
CA ALA A 62 -9.90 -16.56 -9.53
C ALA A 62 -9.34 -15.18 -9.93
N GLN A 63 -9.17 -14.26 -8.99
CA GLN A 63 -8.51 -12.97 -9.21
C GLN A 63 -7.08 -13.14 -9.72
N ALA A 64 -6.31 -14.10 -9.18
CA ALA A 64 -4.96 -14.40 -9.65
C ALA A 64 -4.96 -14.88 -11.11
N VAL A 65 -5.87 -15.79 -11.49
CA VAL A 65 -6.00 -16.26 -12.89
C VAL A 65 -6.34 -15.10 -13.83
N VAL A 66 -7.40 -14.35 -13.51
CA VAL A 66 -7.85 -13.20 -14.33
C VAL A 66 -6.73 -12.16 -14.46
N THR A 67 -5.99 -11.90 -13.38
CA THR A 67 -4.86 -10.97 -13.38
C THR A 67 -3.73 -11.43 -14.32
N ALA A 68 -3.38 -12.72 -14.29
CA ALA A 68 -2.32 -13.27 -15.14
C ALA A 68 -2.73 -13.27 -16.63
N GLU A 69 -3.97 -13.66 -16.93
CA GLU A 69 -4.53 -13.62 -18.29
C GLU A 69 -4.59 -12.18 -18.82
N PHE A 70 -5.09 -11.26 -18.01
CA PHE A 70 -5.12 -9.83 -18.33
C PHE A 70 -3.72 -9.30 -18.62
N ALA A 71 -2.72 -9.64 -17.81
CA ALA A 71 -1.34 -9.21 -18.01
C ALA A 71 -0.74 -9.73 -19.33
N ARG A 72 -1.03 -10.99 -19.69
CA ARG A 72 -0.62 -11.57 -20.99
C ARG A 72 -1.29 -10.83 -22.15
N SER A 73 -2.60 -10.62 -22.07
CA SER A 73 -3.37 -9.90 -23.09
C SER A 73 -2.83 -8.48 -23.31
N GLN A 74 -2.67 -7.70 -22.24
CA GLN A 74 -2.16 -6.32 -22.33
C GLN A 74 -0.73 -6.25 -22.88
N ARG A 75 0.15 -7.20 -22.53
CA ARG A 75 1.50 -7.26 -23.11
C ARG A 75 1.46 -7.57 -24.60
N ALA A 76 0.58 -8.47 -25.04
CA ALA A 76 0.41 -8.80 -26.44
C ALA A 76 -0.13 -7.61 -27.26
N GLU A 77 -1.13 -6.90 -26.75
CA GLU A 77 -1.65 -5.67 -27.36
C GLU A 77 -0.56 -4.58 -27.46
N GLN A 78 0.22 -4.37 -26.39
CA GLN A 78 1.33 -3.41 -26.41
C GLN A 78 2.42 -3.81 -27.40
N ALA A 79 2.74 -5.11 -27.52
CA ALA A 79 3.68 -5.60 -28.53
C ALA A 79 3.16 -5.36 -29.94
N ALA A 80 1.87 -5.63 -30.21
CA ALA A 80 1.23 -5.36 -31.49
C ALA A 80 1.21 -3.85 -31.84
N ALA A 81 1.14 -2.99 -30.83
CA ALA A 81 1.24 -1.53 -30.97
C ALA A 81 2.70 -1.02 -31.12
N GLY A 82 3.70 -1.90 -31.24
CA GLY A 82 5.11 -1.53 -31.43
C GLY A 82 5.82 -1.04 -30.16
N VAL A 83 5.27 -1.28 -28.97
CA VAL A 83 5.92 -0.90 -27.71
C VAL A 83 7.17 -1.76 -27.49
N PRO A 84 8.35 -1.18 -27.22
CA PRO A 84 9.57 -1.93 -26.96
C PRO A 84 9.39 -2.92 -25.81
N SER A 85 9.99 -4.12 -25.92
CA SER A 85 9.85 -5.21 -24.93
C SER A 85 10.11 -4.77 -23.49
N ALA A 86 11.11 -3.91 -23.26
CA ALA A 86 11.46 -3.35 -21.96
C ALA A 86 10.35 -2.47 -21.34
N ARG A 87 9.42 -1.93 -22.14
CA ARG A 87 8.30 -1.09 -21.71
C ARG A 87 6.96 -1.82 -21.67
N GLN A 88 6.90 -3.05 -22.20
CA GLN A 88 5.69 -3.86 -22.16
C GLN A 88 5.33 -4.24 -20.71
N GLY A 89 4.04 -4.20 -20.37
CA GLY A 89 3.49 -4.41 -19.04
C GLY A 89 3.42 -3.14 -18.17
N ARG A 90 3.94 -2.00 -18.64
CA ARG A 90 3.83 -0.73 -17.90
C ARG A 90 2.36 -0.34 -17.76
N GLY A 91 1.96 0.03 -16.54
CA GLY A 91 0.57 0.37 -16.20
C GLY A 91 -0.33 -0.83 -15.86
N VAL A 92 0.00 -2.07 -16.24
CA VAL A 92 -0.86 -3.25 -15.98
C VAL A 92 -1.13 -3.42 -14.48
N ALA A 93 -0.09 -3.33 -13.64
CA ALA A 93 -0.23 -3.43 -12.19
C ALA A 93 -1.14 -2.34 -11.60
N SER A 94 -1.17 -1.14 -12.20
CA SER A 94 -2.04 -0.05 -11.76
C SER A 94 -3.51 -0.33 -12.11
N GLN A 95 -3.80 -0.93 -13.27
CA GLN A 95 -5.17 -1.35 -13.62
C GLN A 95 -5.68 -2.42 -12.65
N VAL A 96 -4.83 -3.40 -12.31
CA VAL A 96 -5.13 -4.43 -11.29
C VAL A 96 -5.38 -3.78 -9.92
N ALA A 97 -4.53 -2.83 -9.53
CA ALA A 97 -4.69 -2.08 -8.29
C ALA A 97 -6.04 -1.35 -8.24
N PHE A 98 -6.42 -0.70 -9.34
CA PHE A 98 -7.68 0.05 -9.41
C PHE A 98 -8.91 -0.86 -9.34
N ALA A 99 -8.87 -2.00 -10.03
CA ALA A 99 -9.93 -2.99 -9.95
C ALA A 99 -10.10 -3.53 -8.52
N ARG A 100 -8.99 -3.69 -7.78
CA ARG A 100 -8.98 -4.13 -6.37
C ARG A 100 -9.15 -3.00 -5.35
N ARG A 101 -9.21 -1.74 -5.78
CA ARG A 101 -9.21 -0.53 -4.91
C ARG A 101 -8.03 -0.49 -3.94
N GLU A 102 -6.87 -0.94 -4.40
CA GLU A 102 -5.63 -0.97 -3.62
C GLU A 102 -4.58 -0.02 -4.20
N SER A 103 -3.53 0.25 -3.43
CA SER A 103 -2.39 1.05 -3.91
C SER A 103 -1.70 0.39 -5.12
N PRO A 104 -1.10 1.17 -6.05
CA PRO A 104 -0.31 0.60 -7.15
C PRO A 104 0.83 -0.31 -6.69
N HIS A 105 1.40 -0.07 -5.50
CA HIS A 105 2.40 -0.97 -4.90
C HIS A 105 1.81 -2.35 -4.59
N ARG A 106 0.59 -2.39 -4.03
CA ARG A 106 -0.12 -3.65 -3.79
C ARG A 106 -0.53 -4.32 -5.11
N GLY A 107 -0.99 -3.56 -6.10
CA GLY A 107 -1.26 -4.09 -7.44
C GLY A 107 -0.05 -4.74 -8.10
N GLN A 108 1.16 -4.23 -7.89
CA GLN A 108 2.40 -4.89 -8.33
C GLN A 108 2.63 -6.23 -7.64
N ARG A 109 2.35 -6.32 -6.33
CA ARG A 109 2.43 -7.59 -5.58
C ARG A 109 1.41 -8.60 -6.10
N HIS A 110 0.17 -8.17 -6.31
CA HIS A 110 -0.91 -9.01 -6.83
C HIS A 110 -0.61 -9.51 -8.24
N LEU A 111 -0.13 -8.63 -9.12
CA LEU A 111 0.30 -9.02 -10.46
C LEU A 111 1.49 -10.00 -10.42
N GLY A 112 2.49 -9.74 -9.56
CA GLY A 112 3.63 -10.62 -9.39
C GLY A 112 3.22 -12.01 -8.88
N LEU A 113 2.36 -12.06 -7.86
CA LEU A 113 1.79 -13.29 -7.32
C LEU A 113 1.02 -14.05 -8.39
N ALA A 114 0.11 -13.38 -9.11
CA ALA A 114 -0.71 -13.97 -10.16
C ALA A 114 0.10 -14.65 -11.26
N VAL A 115 1.16 -13.98 -11.75
CA VAL A 115 2.06 -14.54 -12.77
C VAL A 115 2.82 -15.74 -12.23
N VAL A 116 3.36 -15.66 -11.01
CA VAL A 116 4.09 -16.78 -10.38
C VAL A 116 3.18 -17.99 -10.17
N LEU A 117 1.97 -17.78 -9.62
CA LEU A 117 1.01 -18.86 -9.40
C LEU A 117 0.58 -19.53 -10.70
N SER A 118 0.38 -18.75 -11.76
CA SER A 118 -0.09 -19.27 -13.06
C SER A 118 1.00 -20.00 -13.84
N ASP A 119 2.23 -19.49 -13.80
CA ASP A 119 3.32 -19.96 -14.67
C ASP A 119 4.27 -20.94 -13.97
N GLU A 120 4.38 -20.89 -12.63
CA GLU A 120 5.43 -21.59 -11.88
C GLU A 120 4.92 -22.41 -10.68
N MET A 121 3.70 -22.14 -10.16
CA MET A 121 3.18 -22.76 -8.93
C MET A 121 1.72 -23.26 -9.08
N PRO A 122 1.45 -24.20 -10.01
CA PRO A 122 0.09 -24.65 -10.31
C PRO A 122 -0.60 -25.37 -9.15
N HIS A 123 0.14 -26.07 -8.27
CA HIS A 123 -0.45 -26.77 -7.13
C HIS A 123 -0.94 -25.78 -6.06
N THR A 124 -0.14 -24.77 -5.74
CA THR A 124 -0.54 -23.66 -4.86
C THR A 124 -1.75 -22.92 -5.44
N LEU A 125 -1.76 -22.64 -6.75
CA LEU A 125 -2.91 -22.01 -7.40
C LEU A 125 -4.16 -22.87 -7.31
N SER A 126 -4.04 -24.19 -7.49
CA SER A 126 -5.16 -25.13 -7.39
C SER A 126 -5.77 -25.12 -5.99
N ALA A 127 -4.94 -25.20 -4.94
CA ALA A 127 -5.39 -25.17 -3.55
C ALA A 127 -6.09 -23.85 -3.20
N LEU A 128 -5.56 -22.71 -3.67
CA LEU A 128 -6.19 -21.39 -3.48
C LEU A 128 -7.55 -21.32 -4.18
N ARG A 129 -7.64 -21.78 -5.43
CA ARG A 129 -8.91 -21.81 -6.19
C ARG A 129 -9.95 -22.75 -5.60
N ALA A 130 -9.52 -23.80 -4.90
CA ALA A 130 -10.38 -24.74 -4.21
C ALA A 130 -10.84 -24.23 -2.82
N GLY A 131 -10.40 -23.04 -2.41
CA GLY A 131 -10.76 -22.47 -1.10
C GLY A 131 -9.96 -23.05 0.09
N GLN A 132 -8.94 -23.86 -0.17
CA GLN A 132 -8.23 -24.64 0.86
C GLN A 132 -7.10 -23.87 1.55
N VAL A 133 -6.55 -22.85 0.88
CA VAL A 133 -5.49 -21.99 1.44
C VAL A 133 -5.78 -20.53 1.14
N THR A 134 -5.36 -19.66 2.05
CA THR A 134 -5.55 -18.21 1.93
C THR A 134 -4.61 -17.58 0.91
N GLU A 135 -4.99 -16.42 0.37
CA GLU A 135 -4.11 -15.60 -0.50
C GLU A 135 -2.79 -15.26 0.23
N PHE A 136 -2.84 -15.11 1.55
CA PHE A 136 -1.66 -14.86 2.37
C PHE A 136 -0.67 -16.04 2.36
N ARG A 137 -1.14 -17.29 2.54
CA ARG A 137 -0.27 -18.47 2.46
C ARG A 137 0.29 -18.70 1.06
N ALA A 138 -0.52 -18.50 0.02
CA ALA A 138 -0.04 -18.51 -1.36
C ALA A 138 1.03 -17.43 -1.60
N THR A 139 0.87 -16.26 -0.97
CA THR A 139 1.87 -15.20 -0.99
C THR A 139 3.17 -15.62 -0.29
N LEU A 140 3.10 -16.29 0.86
CA LEU A 140 4.29 -16.83 1.55
C LEU A 140 5.04 -17.83 0.67
N MET A 141 4.33 -18.76 0.04
CA MET A 141 4.89 -19.72 -0.92
C MET A 141 5.69 -19.03 -2.04
N ALA A 142 5.09 -18.03 -2.69
CA ALA A 142 5.76 -17.27 -3.76
C ALA A 142 6.93 -16.40 -3.24
N GLN A 143 6.78 -15.79 -2.06
CA GLN A 143 7.82 -14.92 -1.48
C GLN A 143 9.05 -15.70 -1.03
N GLU A 144 8.86 -16.87 -0.42
CA GLU A 144 9.96 -17.66 0.11
C GLU A 144 10.74 -18.37 -1.02
N THR A 145 10.07 -18.69 -2.14
CA THR A 145 10.68 -19.25 -3.35
C THR A 145 11.18 -18.20 -4.36
N ALA A 146 11.07 -16.90 -4.03
CA ALA A 146 11.37 -15.79 -4.95
C ALA A 146 12.78 -15.80 -5.56
N CYS A 147 13.76 -16.38 -4.85
CA CYS A 147 15.16 -16.47 -5.27
C CYS A 147 15.49 -17.71 -6.12
N LEU A 148 14.59 -18.70 -6.17
CA LEU A 148 14.82 -19.96 -6.88
C LEU A 148 14.61 -19.81 -8.39
N SER A 149 15.20 -20.73 -9.16
CA SER A 149 14.87 -20.92 -10.57
C SER A 149 13.41 -21.34 -10.74
N ARG A 150 12.85 -21.18 -11.95
CA ARG A 150 11.47 -21.62 -12.25
C ARG A 150 11.28 -23.12 -11.99
N SER A 151 12.28 -23.93 -12.31
CA SER A 151 12.24 -25.39 -12.12
C SER A 151 12.27 -25.76 -10.64
N ASP A 152 13.14 -25.13 -9.85
CA ASP A 152 13.25 -25.39 -8.42
C ASP A 152 11.99 -24.91 -7.68
N ARG A 153 11.44 -23.75 -8.09
CA ARG A 153 10.16 -23.27 -7.56
C ARG A 153 9.02 -24.26 -7.82
N ALA A 154 8.90 -24.79 -9.03
CA ALA A 154 7.90 -25.80 -9.36
C ALA A 154 8.11 -27.10 -8.56
N THR A 155 9.35 -27.43 -8.21
CA THR A 155 9.67 -28.57 -7.34
C THR A 155 9.18 -28.33 -5.91
N VAL A 156 9.42 -27.13 -5.35
CA VAL A 156 8.89 -26.74 -4.03
C VAL A 156 7.37 -26.69 -4.02
N ASP A 157 6.75 -26.12 -5.06
CA ASP A 157 5.29 -26.06 -5.21
C ASP A 157 4.67 -27.46 -5.14
N ARG A 158 5.21 -28.41 -5.90
CA ARG A 158 4.74 -29.80 -5.87
C ARG A 158 4.99 -30.49 -4.53
N ALA A 159 6.14 -30.25 -3.91
CA ALA A 159 6.50 -30.90 -2.65
C ALA A 159 5.61 -30.46 -1.48
N ILE A 160 5.20 -29.19 -1.46
CA ILE A 160 4.37 -28.61 -0.39
C ILE A 160 2.88 -28.69 -0.72
N ALA A 161 2.48 -28.23 -1.91
CA ALA A 161 1.08 -28.09 -2.30
C ALA A 161 0.55 -29.24 -3.17
N GLY A 162 1.39 -30.25 -3.48
CA GLY A 162 0.98 -31.44 -4.23
C GLY A 162 -0.06 -32.29 -3.49
N ASP A 163 -0.08 -32.21 -2.15
CA ASP A 163 -1.14 -32.71 -1.29
C ASP A 163 -1.88 -31.50 -0.67
N PRO A 164 -3.07 -31.13 -1.19
CA PRO A 164 -3.79 -29.96 -0.72
C PRO A 164 -4.31 -30.08 0.72
N GLU A 165 -4.59 -31.30 1.19
CA GLU A 165 -5.06 -31.52 2.57
C GLU A 165 -3.91 -31.25 3.54
N ALA A 166 -2.74 -31.85 3.29
CA ALA A 166 -1.54 -31.58 4.07
C ALA A 166 -1.15 -30.10 4.02
N PHE A 167 -1.25 -29.47 2.85
CA PHE A 167 -0.94 -28.04 2.70
C PHE A 167 -1.88 -27.13 3.50
N SER A 168 -3.18 -27.46 3.54
CA SER A 168 -4.17 -26.67 4.29
C SER A 168 -3.92 -26.66 5.81
N ALA A 169 -3.28 -27.71 6.33
CA ALA A 169 -2.99 -27.91 7.74
C ALA A 169 -1.78 -27.13 8.27
N TYR A 170 -0.94 -26.55 7.40
CA TYR A 170 0.23 -25.78 7.81
C TYR A 170 -0.13 -24.52 8.62
N SER A 171 0.60 -24.28 9.70
CA SER A 171 0.74 -22.91 10.22
C SER A 171 1.68 -22.09 9.32
N ASP A 172 1.55 -20.76 9.38
CA ASP A 172 2.37 -19.87 8.56
C ASP A 172 3.87 -20.01 8.87
N ARG A 173 4.22 -20.33 10.14
CA ARG A 173 5.62 -20.53 10.55
C ARG A 173 6.19 -21.85 10.03
N GLU A 174 5.43 -22.94 10.11
CA GLU A 174 5.84 -24.24 9.57
C GLU A 174 6.03 -24.13 8.05
N LEU A 175 5.09 -23.48 7.36
CA LEU A 175 5.14 -23.29 5.91
C LEU A 175 6.42 -22.57 5.49
N VAL A 176 6.71 -21.43 6.12
CA VAL A 176 7.93 -20.66 5.85
C VAL A 176 9.18 -21.47 6.17
N GLY A 177 9.16 -22.25 7.26
CA GLY A 177 10.27 -23.11 7.66
C GLY A 177 10.59 -24.17 6.61
N ASP A 178 9.60 -24.93 6.17
CA ASP A 178 9.77 -26.01 5.21
C ASP A 178 10.10 -25.51 3.81
N VAL A 179 9.47 -24.43 3.36
CA VAL A 179 9.82 -23.81 2.07
C VAL A 179 11.27 -23.33 2.07
N ARG A 180 11.74 -22.70 3.15
CA ARG A 180 13.14 -22.26 3.27
C ARG A 180 14.11 -23.44 3.30
N ARG A 181 13.75 -24.52 4.00
CA ARG A 181 14.54 -25.75 4.05
C ARG A 181 14.67 -26.36 2.65
N LEU A 182 13.57 -26.51 1.92
CA LEU A 182 13.58 -27.03 0.55
C LEU A 182 14.34 -26.10 -0.41
N ALA A 183 14.13 -24.78 -0.31
CA ALA A 183 14.85 -23.79 -1.11
C ALA A 183 16.36 -23.89 -0.90
N TYR A 184 16.81 -24.01 0.35
CA TYR A 184 18.23 -24.19 0.67
C TYR A 184 18.79 -25.52 0.16
N GLN A 185 18.00 -26.60 0.20
CA GLN A 185 18.42 -27.92 -0.33
C GLN A 185 18.57 -27.92 -1.85
N LEU A 186 17.70 -27.20 -2.56
CA LEU A 186 17.71 -27.11 -4.02
C LEU A 186 18.79 -26.16 -4.53
N ASP A 187 18.92 -24.98 -3.91
CA ASP A 187 19.89 -23.96 -4.34
C ASP A 187 20.43 -23.15 -3.14
N PRO A 188 21.49 -23.64 -2.48
CA PRO A 188 22.18 -22.88 -1.44
C PRO A 188 22.72 -21.53 -1.94
N GLY A 189 23.09 -21.45 -3.22
CA GLY A 189 23.70 -20.27 -3.84
C GLY A 189 22.72 -19.10 -3.94
N SER A 190 21.49 -19.33 -4.38
CA SER A 190 20.47 -18.27 -4.43
C SER A 190 20.05 -17.79 -3.05
N VAL A 191 20.05 -18.64 -2.03
CA VAL A 191 19.78 -18.23 -0.64
C VAL A 191 20.88 -17.29 -0.13
N VAL A 192 22.16 -17.59 -0.41
CA VAL A 192 23.29 -16.71 -0.08
C VAL A 192 23.22 -15.41 -0.89
N GLY A 193 22.88 -15.47 -2.18
CA GLY A 193 22.68 -14.30 -3.04
C GLY A 193 21.56 -13.38 -2.53
N ARG A 194 20.43 -13.96 -2.12
CA ARG A 194 19.30 -13.22 -1.53
C ARG A 194 19.71 -12.50 -0.26
N ARG A 195 20.52 -13.12 0.60
CA ARG A 195 21.09 -12.46 1.79
C ARG A 195 21.93 -11.24 1.41
N ARG A 196 22.86 -11.38 0.46
CA ARG A 196 23.71 -10.25 0.01
C ARG A 196 22.86 -9.09 -0.55
N LYS A 197 21.82 -9.41 -1.31
CA LYS A 197 20.87 -8.40 -1.81
C LYS A 197 20.08 -7.72 -0.69
N ALA A 198 19.59 -8.49 0.28
CA ALA A 198 18.86 -7.95 1.43
C ALA A 198 19.73 -6.99 2.27
N GLU A 199 21.03 -7.26 2.40
CA GLU A 199 21.98 -6.35 3.04
C GLU A 199 22.15 -5.02 2.26
N ALA A 200 22.01 -5.04 0.93
CA ALA A 200 22.02 -3.84 0.09
C ALA A 200 20.72 -3.02 0.18
N ASP A 201 19.58 -3.66 0.45
CA ASP A 201 18.25 -3.03 0.56
C ASP A 201 18.02 -2.31 1.91
N ARG A 202 19.03 -2.27 2.78
CA ARG A 202 18.99 -1.59 4.08
C ARG A 202 18.56 -0.13 3.91
N ARG A 203 17.60 0.31 4.72
CA ARG A 203 17.02 1.66 4.61
C ARG A 203 16.31 2.05 5.90
N VAL A 204 16.13 3.36 6.06
CA VAL A 204 15.28 3.95 7.09
C VAL A 204 14.13 4.68 6.39
N THR A 205 12.91 4.49 6.89
CA THR A 205 11.70 5.12 6.36
C THR A 205 10.87 5.71 7.48
N LEU A 206 10.27 6.88 7.25
CA LEU A 206 9.33 7.53 8.16
C LEU A 206 7.92 7.50 7.54
N ARG A 207 6.90 7.19 8.34
CA ARG A 207 5.49 7.26 7.93
C ARG A 207 4.65 7.92 9.03
N PRO A 208 3.64 8.72 8.70
CA PRO A 208 2.66 9.19 9.68
C PRO A 208 1.92 8.02 10.34
N ALA A 209 1.55 8.19 11.61
CA ALA A 209 0.72 7.29 12.40
C ALA A 209 -0.41 8.09 13.09
N PRO A 210 -1.46 7.43 13.60
CA PRO A 210 -2.53 8.11 14.34
C PRO A 210 -2.01 8.95 15.52
N ASP A 211 -2.84 9.88 16.00
CA ASP A 211 -2.59 10.66 17.23
C ASP A 211 -1.33 11.52 17.19
N VAL A 212 -1.02 12.04 16.01
CA VAL A 212 0.15 12.89 15.74
C VAL A 212 1.49 12.21 16.01
N MET A 213 1.52 10.89 15.85
CA MET A 213 2.72 10.07 15.98
C MET A 213 3.31 9.76 14.62
N SER A 214 4.59 9.36 14.58
CA SER A 214 5.23 8.85 13.36
C SER A 214 5.91 7.51 13.61
N GLN A 215 5.87 6.63 12.61
CA GLN A 215 6.55 5.34 12.64
C GLN A 215 7.86 5.43 11.86
N LEU A 216 8.97 5.45 12.60
CA LEU A 216 10.32 5.28 12.05
C LEU A 216 10.64 3.78 11.96
N SER A 217 10.88 3.28 10.75
CA SER A 217 11.22 1.88 10.50
C SER A 217 12.61 1.77 9.90
N ALA A 218 13.46 0.91 10.47
CA ALA A 218 14.77 0.57 9.91
C ALA A 218 14.79 -0.89 9.45
N LEU A 219 15.14 -1.11 8.17
CA LEU A 219 15.48 -2.42 7.65
C LEU A 219 17.00 -2.57 7.68
N LEU A 220 17.49 -3.50 8.49
CA LEU A 220 18.93 -3.69 8.77
C LEU A 220 19.33 -5.16 8.62
N PRO A 221 20.61 -5.46 8.35
CA PRO A 221 21.17 -6.79 8.56
C PRO A 221 20.87 -7.28 9.99
N VAL A 222 20.49 -8.55 10.13
CA VAL A 222 19.99 -9.12 11.40
C VAL A 222 20.92 -8.83 12.58
N ALA A 223 22.23 -9.00 12.41
CA ALA A 223 23.20 -8.73 13.46
C ALA A 223 23.16 -7.27 13.94
N GLN A 224 23.01 -6.31 13.02
CA GLN A 224 22.93 -4.88 13.33
C GLN A 224 21.59 -4.53 14.00
N GLY A 225 20.48 -5.07 13.48
CA GLY A 225 19.15 -4.85 14.06
C GLY A 225 19.04 -5.38 15.50
N VAL A 226 19.54 -6.59 15.74
CA VAL A 226 19.63 -7.19 17.08
C VAL A 226 20.52 -6.35 17.99
N ALA A 227 21.68 -5.89 17.50
CA ALA A 227 22.58 -5.04 18.28
C ALA A 227 21.93 -3.71 18.69
N VAL A 228 21.24 -3.02 17.77
CA VAL A 228 20.52 -1.77 18.06
C VAL A 228 19.43 -2.02 19.11
N PHE A 229 18.59 -3.05 18.90
CA PHE A 229 17.50 -3.37 19.82
C PHE A 229 18.02 -3.74 21.22
N ALA A 230 19.09 -4.55 21.30
CA ALA A 230 19.73 -4.93 22.55
C ALA A 230 20.36 -3.72 23.27
N ALA A 231 20.99 -2.81 22.53
CA ALA A 231 21.61 -1.62 23.10
C ALA A 231 20.59 -0.60 23.65
N LEU A 232 19.41 -0.49 23.04
CA LEU A 232 18.30 0.33 23.55
C LEU A 232 17.64 -0.33 24.77
N SER A 233 17.36 -1.64 24.64
CA SER A 233 16.82 -2.49 25.69
C SER A 233 17.63 -2.40 26.98
N LYS A 234 18.95 -2.63 26.89
CA LYS A 234 19.86 -2.64 28.04
C LYS A 234 19.86 -1.31 28.79
N GLU A 235 19.86 -0.19 28.07
CA GLU A 235 19.87 1.14 28.72
C GLU A 235 18.50 1.50 29.30
N ALA A 236 17.40 1.13 28.62
CA ALA A 236 16.07 1.28 29.19
C ALA A 236 15.92 0.50 30.50
N ASP A 237 16.40 -0.75 30.54
CA ASP A 237 16.37 -1.59 31.74
C ASP A 237 17.23 -0.98 32.87
N ARG A 238 18.38 -0.37 32.53
CA ARG A 238 19.24 0.36 33.48
C ARG A 238 18.55 1.59 34.08
N LEU A 239 17.87 2.38 33.25
CA LEU A 239 17.16 3.59 33.69
C LEU A 239 15.98 3.24 34.62
N ARG A 240 15.22 2.20 34.29
CA ARG A 240 14.14 1.71 35.17
C ARG A 240 14.68 1.22 36.51
N ALA A 241 15.77 0.48 36.50
CA ALA A 241 16.43 0.03 37.74
C ALA A 241 16.94 1.21 38.59
N ALA A 242 17.24 2.35 37.97
CA ALA A 242 17.63 3.59 38.65
C ALA A 242 16.44 4.45 39.14
N GLY A 243 15.20 3.96 39.00
CA GLY A 243 13.99 4.62 39.50
C GLY A 243 13.20 5.42 38.47
N ASP A 244 13.50 5.30 37.18
CA ASP A 244 12.68 5.91 36.12
C ASP A 244 11.32 5.20 36.02
N GLU A 245 10.23 5.94 36.22
CA GLU A 245 8.85 5.41 36.24
C GLU A 245 8.29 5.15 34.83
N ARG A 246 8.95 5.63 33.77
CA ARG A 246 8.50 5.42 32.38
C ARG A 246 8.59 3.95 32.00
N SER A 247 7.70 3.54 31.10
CA SER A 247 7.73 2.18 30.55
C SER A 247 9.01 1.92 29.76
N ARG A 248 9.41 0.65 29.70
CA ARG A 248 10.55 0.21 28.89
C ARG A 248 10.43 0.67 27.43
N GLY A 249 9.22 0.66 26.87
CA GLY A 249 8.95 1.11 25.51
C GLY A 249 9.19 2.60 25.33
N GLN A 250 8.71 3.44 26.26
CA GLN A 250 8.95 4.89 26.24
C GLN A 250 10.44 5.21 26.30
N LEU A 251 11.17 4.58 27.24
CA LEU A 251 12.61 4.77 27.38
C LEU A 251 13.39 4.34 26.14
N MET A 252 13.02 3.21 25.52
CA MET A 252 13.65 2.77 24.27
C MET A 252 13.41 3.76 23.12
N ALA A 253 12.22 4.36 23.04
CA ALA A 253 11.90 5.37 22.04
C ALA A 253 12.69 6.67 22.26
N ASP A 254 12.73 7.17 23.50
CA ASP A 254 13.50 8.36 23.88
C ASP A 254 15.00 8.15 23.60
N LEU A 255 15.55 7.00 24.00
CA LEU A 255 16.94 6.63 23.75
C LEU A 255 17.26 6.52 22.25
N LEU A 256 16.32 6.03 21.44
CA LEU A 256 16.49 5.99 19.99
C LEU A 256 16.65 7.40 19.43
N VAL A 257 15.78 8.33 19.83
CA VAL A 257 15.85 9.73 19.38
C VAL A 257 17.14 10.38 19.86
N VAL A 258 17.46 10.31 21.16
CA VAL A 258 18.69 10.88 21.73
C VAL A 258 19.94 10.38 20.99
N ARG A 259 20.04 9.07 20.73
CA ARG A 259 21.21 8.49 20.05
C ARG A 259 21.27 8.83 18.56
N ALA A 260 20.12 8.98 17.90
CA ALA A 260 20.07 9.27 16.46
C ALA A 260 20.29 10.76 16.15
N THR A 261 19.82 11.66 17.01
CA THR A 261 19.85 13.11 16.76
C THR A 261 20.88 13.85 17.61
N GLY A 262 21.38 13.23 18.67
CA GLY A 262 22.20 13.91 19.69
C GLY A 262 21.40 14.83 20.63
N ALA A 263 20.07 14.87 20.48
CA ALA A 263 19.18 15.69 21.31
C ALA A 263 19.26 15.31 22.79
N ARG A 264 19.08 16.30 23.67
CA ARG A 264 18.96 16.09 25.11
C ARG A 264 17.59 16.55 25.60
N PRO A 265 17.01 15.90 26.62
CA PRO A 265 15.81 16.40 27.27
C PRO A 265 16.08 17.80 27.84
N VAL A 266 15.12 18.72 27.67
CA VAL A 266 15.18 20.07 28.28
C VAL A 266 14.92 19.99 29.79
N VAL A 267 14.18 18.97 30.25
CA VAL A 267 13.88 18.71 31.66
C VAL A 267 14.26 17.25 32.01
N PRO A 268 14.83 16.97 33.20
CA PRO A 268 15.07 15.59 33.65
C PRO A 268 13.79 14.76 33.60
N GLY A 269 13.82 13.62 32.90
CA GLY A 269 12.65 12.73 32.76
C GLY A 269 11.70 13.06 31.60
N GLY A 270 11.91 14.16 30.87
CA GLY A 270 11.11 14.52 29.69
C GLY A 270 11.58 13.85 28.38
N PRO A 271 10.78 13.93 27.30
CA PRO A 271 11.18 13.48 25.97
C PRO A 271 12.29 14.39 25.39
N PRO A 272 13.16 13.86 24.50
CA PRO A 272 14.19 14.65 23.84
C PRO A 272 13.59 15.66 22.85
N VAL A 273 14.08 16.91 22.87
CA VAL A 273 13.67 17.97 21.93
C VAL A 273 14.57 17.91 20.70
N VAL A 274 13.98 17.68 19.52
CA VAL A 274 14.72 17.54 18.26
C VAL A 274 14.64 18.84 17.46
N PRO A 275 15.78 19.48 17.15
CA PRO A 275 15.84 20.58 16.18
C PRO A 275 15.29 20.12 14.83
N THR A 276 14.13 20.60 14.41
CA THR A 276 13.61 20.32 13.06
C THR A 276 13.34 21.63 12.35
N THR A 277 13.86 21.79 11.14
CA THR A 277 13.45 22.87 10.24
C THR A 277 12.01 22.60 9.83
N VAL A 278 11.06 23.24 10.50
CA VAL A 278 9.64 22.96 10.31
C VAL A 278 9.07 23.91 9.25
N ASP A 279 8.85 23.41 8.03
CA ASP A 279 7.99 24.11 7.04
C ASP A 279 6.53 23.90 7.51
N VAL A 280 6.03 24.79 8.38
CA VAL A 280 4.63 24.78 8.83
C VAL A 280 3.81 25.78 8.01
N VAL A 281 2.67 25.31 7.50
CA VAL A 281 1.63 26.17 6.93
C VAL A 281 0.52 26.33 7.97
N LEU A 282 0.28 27.56 8.39
CA LEU A 282 -0.72 27.94 9.38
C LEU A 282 -1.27 29.33 9.05
N SER A 283 -2.54 29.58 9.35
CA SER A 283 -3.14 30.91 9.27
C SER A 283 -2.54 31.82 10.34
N ASP A 284 -2.60 33.13 10.13
CA ASP A 284 -2.18 34.12 11.12
C ASP A 284 -3.00 34.03 12.42
N GLN A 285 -4.29 33.70 12.32
CA GLN A 285 -5.16 33.46 13.47
C GLN A 285 -4.76 32.21 14.26
N THR A 286 -4.42 31.11 13.57
CA THR A 286 -3.91 29.88 14.23
C THR A 286 -2.56 30.10 14.92
N LEU A 287 -1.67 30.92 14.34
CA LEU A 287 -0.37 31.23 14.94
C LEU A 287 -0.49 32.06 16.22
N LEU A 288 -1.31 33.12 16.17
CA LEU A 288 -1.46 34.10 17.24
C LEU A 288 -2.46 33.67 18.33
N GLY A 289 -3.00 32.46 18.22
CA GLY A 289 -3.92 31.88 19.20
C GLY A 289 -5.37 32.38 19.08
N GLY A 290 -5.72 33.00 17.95
CA GLY A 290 -7.10 33.42 17.64
C GLY A 290 -8.00 32.28 17.13
N ASP A 291 -7.43 31.15 16.72
CA ASP A 291 -8.18 30.00 16.19
C ASP A 291 -7.52 28.63 16.49
N HIS A 292 -8.29 27.55 16.34
CA HIS A 292 -7.94 26.14 16.57
C HIS A 292 -7.70 25.34 15.27
N GLU A 293 -7.49 26.00 14.13
CA GLU A 293 -7.39 25.33 12.83
C GLU A 293 -6.15 24.43 12.69
N PRO A 294 -6.26 23.26 12.03
CA PRO A 294 -5.12 22.37 11.86
C PRO A 294 -4.04 22.98 10.95
N ALA A 295 -2.78 22.85 11.35
CA ALA A 295 -1.62 23.24 10.56
C ALA A 295 -1.14 22.08 9.68
N HIS A 296 -0.33 22.36 8.65
CA HIS A 296 0.35 21.32 7.86
C HIS A 296 1.85 21.29 8.17
N LEU A 297 2.36 20.12 8.54
CA LEU A 297 3.78 19.84 8.79
C LEU A 297 4.38 19.07 7.60
N ASP A 298 5.40 19.64 6.96
CA ASP A 298 6.07 19.00 5.83
C ASP A 298 6.60 17.60 6.18
N GLY A 299 6.41 16.64 5.28
CA GLY A 299 6.73 15.23 5.49
C GLY A 299 5.81 14.46 6.44
N PHE A 300 4.88 15.14 7.15
CA PHE A 300 3.93 14.51 8.07
C PHE A 300 2.48 14.60 7.58
N GLY A 301 2.00 15.81 7.26
CA GLY A 301 0.58 16.07 6.97
C GLY A 301 -0.05 17.05 7.95
N GLN A 302 -1.37 16.95 8.14
CA GLN A 302 -2.11 17.82 9.07
C GLN A 302 -1.77 17.51 10.54
N ILE A 303 -1.56 18.54 11.35
CA ILE A 303 -1.34 18.49 12.80
C ILE A 303 -2.26 19.48 13.53
N PRO A 304 -2.66 19.22 14.78
CA PRO A 304 -3.43 20.17 15.58
C PRO A 304 -2.71 21.51 15.80
N ALA A 305 -3.49 22.59 15.89
CA ALA A 305 -3.02 23.96 16.10
C ALA A 305 -2.11 24.11 17.33
N ASP A 306 -2.47 23.49 18.45
CA ASP A 306 -1.73 23.55 19.71
C ASP A 306 -0.36 22.86 19.59
N LEU A 307 -0.29 21.73 18.87
CA LEU A 307 0.99 21.07 18.63
C LEU A 307 1.88 21.90 17.71
N ALA A 308 1.32 22.48 16.64
CA ALA A 308 2.07 23.37 15.75
C ALA A 308 2.69 24.53 16.52
N ARG A 309 1.94 25.15 17.44
CA ARG A 309 2.42 26.21 18.32
C ARG A 309 3.50 25.73 19.30
N ARG A 310 3.30 24.57 19.95
CA ARG A 310 4.33 23.98 20.84
C ARG A 310 5.63 23.72 20.09
N LEU A 311 5.56 23.08 18.92
CA LEU A 311 6.74 22.81 18.09
C LEU A 311 7.46 24.11 17.68
N ALA A 312 6.70 25.15 17.32
CA ALA A 312 7.28 26.45 17.02
C ALA A 312 7.96 27.08 18.24
N HIS A 313 7.32 27.05 19.41
CA HIS A 313 7.85 27.60 20.65
C HIS A 313 9.12 26.85 21.09
N ASP A 314 9.06 25.52 21.18
CA ASP A 314 10.18 24.67 21.59
C ASP A 314 11.40 24.83 20.66
N THR A 315 11.16 25.04 19.36
CA THR A 315 12.21 25.30 18.37
C THR A 315 12.88 26.66 18.59
N LEU A 316 12.08 27.70 18.84
CA LEU A 316 12.59 29.06 19.09
C LEU A 316 13.33 29.15 20.43
N ASP A 317 12.82 28.54 21.49
CA ASP A 317 13.47 28.48 22.81
C ASP A 317 14.83 27.77 22.74
N ALA A 318 14.95 26.76 21.88
CA ALA A 318 16.21 26.07 21.62
C ALA A 318 17.19 26.89 20.76
N GLY A 319 16.83 28.12 20.34
CA GLY A 319 17.68 29.02 19.56
C GLY A 319 17.85 28.61 18.09
N LEU A 320 16.89 27.90 17.52
CA LEU A 320 16.97 27.32 16.18
C LEU A 320 16.14 28.09 15.15
N GLU A 321 16.46 27.93 13.87
CA GLU A 321 15.74 28.57 12.77
C GLU A 321 14.41 27.87 12.46
N LEU A 322 13.30 28.63 12.48
CA LEU A 322 11.97 28.21 12.06
C LEU A 322 11.54 28.94 10.78
N TRP A 323 11.09 28.21 9.75
CA TRP A 323 10.61 28.78 8.49
C TRP A 323 9.08 28.72 8.40
N LEU A 324 8.41 29.85 8.67
CA LEU A 324 6.95 29.97 8.53
C LEU A 324 6.58 30.40 7.11
N ARG A 325 5.70 29.65 6.44
CA ARG A 325 5.22 29.99 5.09
C ARG A 325 3.74 30.31 5.09
N ARG A 326 3.42 31.54 4.69
CA ARG A 326 2.04 31.99 4.52
C ARG A 326 1.52 31.59 3.13
N LEU A 327 0.55 30.67 3.09
CA LEU A 327 -0.24 30.36 1.90
C LEU A 327 -1.66 30.87 2.14
N TYR A 328 -2.17 31.69 1.23
CA TYR A 328 -3.54 32.20 1.31
C TYR A 328 -4.49 31.20 0.64
N ALA A 329 -5.44 30.66 1.41
CA ALA A 329 -6.59 29.95 0.86
C ALA A 329 -7.65 30.98 0.43
N GLY A 330 -8.25 30.81 -0.75
CA GLY A 330 -9.49 31.49 -1.07
C GLY A 330 -10.62 31.00 -0.15
N ASN A 331 -11.75 31.71 -0.11
CA ASN A 331 -12.91 31.40 0.73
C ASN A 331 -13.51 29.99 0.49
N ASP A 332 -13.11 29.30 -0.57
CA ASP A 332 -13.51 27.95 -0.96
C ASP A 332 -12.44 26.87 -0.64
N GLY A 333 -11.31 27.24 -0.03
CA GLY A 333 -10.19 26.34 0.25
C GLY A 333 -9.31 26.03 -0.98
N ARG A 334 -9.44 26.76 -2.09
CA ARG A 334 -8.53 26.62 -3.26
C ARG A 334 -7.35 27.58 -3.12
N LEU A 335 -6.15 27.12 -3.54
CA LEU A 335 -4.98 27.99 -3.70
C LEU A 335 -5.15 28.81 -4.99
N VAL A 336 -5.04 30.14 -4.92
CA VAL A 336 -5.21 31.04 -6.08
C VAL A 336 -3.91 31.10 -6.91
N ALA A 337 -4.04 31.01 -8.24
CA ALA A 337 -2.98 30.57 -9.16
C ALA A 337 -2.06 31.69 -9.73
N MET A 338 -0.91 31.25 -10.24
CA MET A 338 -0.02 31.96 -11.17
C MET A 338 0.17 31.07 -12.41
N ASP A 339 -0.30 31.49 -13.59
CA ASP A 339 -0.19 30.71 -14.82
C ASP A 339 1.17 30.87 -15.50
N SER A 340 1.64 29.82 -16.21
CA SER A 340 2.93 29.83 -16.92
C SER A 340 2.82 29.29 -18.35
N ARG A 341 3.58 29.88 -19.27
CA ARG A 341 3.75 29.38 -20.65
C ARG A 341 4.89 28.35 -20.78
N ALA A 342 5.58 28.01 -19.69
CA ALA A 342 6.71 27.07 -19.71
C ALA A 342 6.23 25.62 -19.62
N ARG A 343 6.94 24.67 -20.24
CA ARG A 343 6.65 23.23 -20.09
C ARG A 343 6.85 22.73 -18.66
N LEU A 344 7.85 23.23 -17.95
CA LEU A 344 8.12 22.85 -16.57
C LEU A 344 7.34 23.76 -15.62
N PHE A 345 6.80 23.19 -14.54
CA PHE A 345 6.15 23.95 -13.48
C PHE A 345 7.17 24.89 -12.80
N PRO A 346 6.99 26.23 -12.86
CA PRO A 346 7.86 27.17 -12.17
C PRO A 346 7.86 26.92 -10.66
N ARG A 347 8.95 27.30 -9.97
CA ARG A 347 9.18 26.98 -8.55
C ARG A 347 7.97 27.23 -7.63
N MET A 348 7.27 28.35 -7.78
CA MET A 348 6.11 28.66 -6.93
C MET A 348 4.88 27.82 -7.29
N LEU A 349 4.60 27.63 -8.58
CA LEU A 349 3.51 26.75 -9.03
C LEU A 349 3.75 25.30 -8.62
N ALA A 350 5.00 24.83 -8.74
CA ALA A 350 5.40 23.51 -8.29
C ALA A 350 5.13 23.31 -6.79
N LYS A 351 5.50 24.29 -5.96
CA LYS A 351 5.20 24.28 -4.52
C LYS A 351 3.69 24.24 -4.27
N LEU A 352 2.90 25.08 -4.95
CA LEU A 352 1.44 25.12 -4.79
C LEU A 352 0.81 23.76 -5.12
N ILE A 353 1.27 23.06 -6.16
CA ILE A 353 0.78 21.72 -6.51
C ILE A 353 1.13 20.71 -5.41
N VAL A 354 2.37 20.72 -4.90
CA VAL A 354 2.78 19.84 -3.78
C VAL A 354 1.92 20.07 -2.55
N PHE A 355 1.67 21.33 -2.17
CA PHE A 355 0.84 21.66 -1.01
C PHE A 355 -0.63 21.29 -1.20
N ARG A 356 -1.19 21.51 -2.40
CA ARG A 356 -2.57 21.14 -2.73
C ARG A 356 -2.75 19.63 -2.67
N ASP A 357 -1.81 18.88 -3.24
CA ASP A 357 -1.98 17.44 -3.45
C ASP A 357 -1.55 16.63 -2.24
N GLN A 358 -0.52 17.07 -1.50
CA GLN A 358 0.12 16.47 -0.32
C GLN A 358 0.74 15.08 -0.58
N LEU A 359 0.01 14.20 -1.25
CA LEU A 359 0.37 12.85 -1.63
C LEU A 359 0.09 12.63 -3.13
N CYS A 360 0.57 11.51 -3.66
CA CYS A 360 0.34 11.10 -5.04
C CYS A 360 -1.17 11.10 -5.39
N ARG A 361 -1.56 11.84 -6.44
CA ARG A 361 -2.93 11.97 -6.98
C ARG A 361 -3.43 10.73 -7.74
N THR A 362 -2.82 9.58 -7.51
CA THR A 362 -3.35 8.29 -7.97
C THR A 362 -4.16 7.68 -6.83
N PRO A 363 -5.43 7.31 -7.06
CA PRO A 363 -6.28 6.73 -6.02
C PRO A 363 -5.59 5.58 -5.26
N TRP A 364 -5.80 5.54 -3.94
CA TRP A 364 -5.24 4.56 -3.00
C TRP A 364 -3.71 4.49 -2.89
N CYS A 365 -2.95 5.31 -3.64
CA CYS A 365 -1.48 5.21 -3.64
C CYS A 365 -0.86 5.65 -2.31
N GLY A 366 -1.21 6.85 -1.83
CA GLY A 366 -0.71 7.40 -0.55
C GLY A 366 0.81 7.65 -0.49
N ALA A 367 1.53 7.51 -1.61
CA ALA A 367 2.97 7.74 -1.65
C ALA A 367 3.31 9.24 -1.68
N PRO A 368 4.47 9.66 -1.15
CA PRO A 368 4.96 11.02 -1.30
C PRO A 368 5.10 11.42 -2.78
N ILE A 369 4.87 12.69 -3.07
CA ILE A 369 5.05 13.27 -4.40
C ILE A 369 6.53 13.27 -4.75
N ARG A 370 6.88 12.76 -5.93
CA ARG A 370 8.25 12.77 -6.48
C ARG A 370 8.32 13.49 -7.82
N HIS A 371 7.25 13.42 -8.59
CA HIS A 371 7.10 14.09 -9.87
C HIS A 371 5.90 15.03 -9.86
N LEU A 372 6.06 16.15 -10.56
CA LEU A 372 4.95 17.00 -10.96
C LEU A 372 4.73 16.77 -12.44
N ASP A 373 3.52 16.39 -12.82
CA ASP A 373 3.16 16.13 -14.20
C ASP A 373 1.84 16.83 -14.52
N HIS A 374 1.57 17.02 -15.81
CA HIS A 374 0.29 17.56 -16.25
C HIS A 374 -0.80 16.48 -16.13
N ALA A 375 -2.05 16.85 -15.94
CA ALA A 375 -3.17 15.92 -15.97
C ALA A 375 -3.50 15.56 -17.42
N LEU A 376 -3.87 16.58 -18.22
CA LEU A 376 -3.80 16.54 -19.67
C LEU A 376 -2.35 16.78 -20.07
N ASP A 377 -1.73 15.83 -20.78
CA ASP A 377 -0.33 15.90 -21.15
C ASP A 377 0.00 17.20 -21.90
N HIS A 378 1.17 17.78 -21.61
CA HIS A 378 1.63 19.01 -22.28
C HIS A 378 1.71 18.82 -23.80
N ASP A 379 2.16 17.65 -24.27
CA ASP A 379 2.27 17.32 -25.70
C ASP A 379 0.88 17.16 -26.37
N ALA A 380 -0.18 16.98 -25.58
CA ALA A 380 -1.58 16.99 -26.01
C ALA A 380 -2.26 18.36 -25.85
N GLY A 381 -1.49 19.44 -25.62
CA GLY A 381 -2.00 20.80 -25.44
C GLY A 381 -2.33 21.17 -24.00
N GLY A 382 -1.95 20.34 -23.03
CA GLY A 382 -2.13 20.63 -21.61
C GLY A 382 -1.35 21.87 -21.15
N GLN A 383 -2.06 22.86 -20.60
CA GLN A 383 -1.44 24.07 -20.09
C GLN A 383 -0.69 23.82 -18.78
N THR A 384 0.42 24.52 -18.56
CA THR A 384 1.12 24.52 -17.27
C THR A 384 0.43 25.47 -16.31
N SER A 385 -0.62 24.96 -15.67
CA SER A 385 -1.45 25.68 -14.70
C SER A 385 -1.59 24.88 -13.41
N LEU A 386 -2.17 25.51 -12.39
CA LEU A 386 -2.50 24.81 -11.15
C LEU A 386 -3.52 23.70 -11.43
N ASP A 387 -4.60 24.01 -12.15
CA ASP A 387 -5.70 23.06 -12.40
C ASP A 387 -5.25 21.84 -13.22
N ASN A 388 -4.33 22.03 -14.17
CA ASN A 388 -3.79 20.92 -14.97
C ASN A 388 -2.51 20.31 -14.39
N GLY A 389 -1.97 20.81 -13.28
CA GLY A 389 -0.84 20.16 -12.59
C GLY A 389 -1.31 19.07 -11.63
N GLN A 390 -0.49 18.03 -11.41
CA GLN A 390 -0.71 17.03 -10.37
C GLN A 390 0.60 16.49 -9.79
N GLY A 391 0.60 16.20 -8.49
CA GLY A 391 1.67 15.50 -7.80
C GLY A 391 1.53 13.99 -7.90
N LEU A 392 2.56 13.31 -8.39
CA LEU A 392 2.60 11.86 -8.55
C LEU A 392 3.89 11.27 -7.94
N CYS A 393 3.84 10.03 -7.48
CA CYS A 393 5.06 9.26 -7.27
C CYS A 393 5.63 8.83 -8.64
N GLU A 394 6.91 8.44 -8.67
CA GLU A 394 7.58 8.04 -9.91
C GLU A 394 6.85 6.92 -10.65
N ALA A 395 6.47 5.86 -9.94
CA ALA A 395 5.77 4.70 -10.53
C ALA A 395 4.41 5.07 -11.13
N CYS A 396 3.63 5.91 -10.44
CA CYS A 396 2.32 6.35 -10.91
C CYS A 396 2.42 7.29 -12.11
N ASN A 397 3.38 8.22 -12.08
CA ASN A 397 3.69 9.06 -13.23
C ASN A 397 4.03 8.20 -14.44
N HIS A 398 4.87 7.18 -14.23
CA HIS A 398 5.21 6.29 -15.30
C HIS A 398 4.01 5.49 -15.83
N ALA A 399 3.17 4.96 -14.95
CA ALA A 399 1.96 4.23 -15.35
C ALA A 399 1.01 5.09 -16.20
N LYS A 400 0.77 6.34 -15.82
CA LYS A 400 -0.07 7.29 -16.58
C LYS A 400 0.45 7.52 -18.00
N GLN A 401 1.76 7.52 -18.19
CA GLN A 401 2.42 7.72 -19.48
C GLN A 401 2.51 6.41 -20.31
N ALA A 402 1.81 5.35 -19.92
CA ALA A 402 1.74 4.11 -20.70
C ALA A 402 0.70 4.24 -21.84
N PRO A 403 0.89 3.54 -22.97
CA PRO A 403 -0.06 3.60 -24.09
C PRO A 403 -1.50 3.29 -23.67
N GLY A 404 -2.46 4.05 -24.20
CA GLY A 404 -3.89 3.90 -23.92
C GLY A 404 -4.39 4.56 -22.62
N TRP A 405 -3.49 5.04 -21.77
CA TRP A 405 -3.85 5.82 -20.59
C TRP A 405 -4.14 7.27 -20.98
N ARG A 406 -5.13 7.86 -20.34
CA ARG A 406 -5.46 9.29 -20.49
C ARG A 406 -5.80 9.85 -19.13
N ALA A 407 -5.40 11.08 -18.85
CA ALA A 407 -5.88 11.79 -17.68
C ALA A 407 -6.26 13.22 -18.05
N GLY A 408 -7.11 13.83 -17.23
CA GLY A 408 -7.56 15.19 -17.41
C GLY A 408 -8.08 15.78 -16.11
N PRO A 409 -8.00 17.12 -15.96
CA PRO A 409 -8.64 17.80 -14.86
C PRO A 409 -10.16 17.80 -15.05
N ALA A 410 -10.90 17.65 -13.95
CA ALA A 410 -12.34 17.82 -13.91
C ALA A 410 -12.70 19.16 -13.24
N PRO A 411 -13.91 19.70 -13.47
CA PRO A 411 -14.30 21.03 -12.97
C PRO A 411 -14.22 21.20 -11.43
N ASP A 412 -14.35 20.11 -10.68
CA ASP A 412 -14.27 20.09 -9.22
C ASP A 412 -12.82 20.04 -8.68
N GLY A 413 -11.80 20.21 -9.54
CA GLY A 413 -10.38 20.12 -9.17
C GLY A 413 -9.87 18.69 -8.96
N SER A 414 -10.69 17.68 -9.26
CA SER A 414 -10.24 16.30 -9.31
C SER A 414 -9.49 16.00 -10.61
N ILE A 415 -8.69 14.93 -10.59
CA ILE A 415 -8.09 14.35 -11.79
C ILE A 415 -8.84 13.07 -12.11
N GLU A 416 -9.35 12.98 -13.32
CA GLU A 416 -9.92 11.76 -13.89
C GLU A 416 -8.85 11.06 -14.72
N THR A 417 -8.65 9.77 -14.50
CA THR A 417 -7.69 8.94 -15.23
C THR A 417 -8.43 7.76 -15.84
N ALA A 418 -8.46 7.70 -17.17
CA ALA A 418 -8.96 6.58 -17.94
C ALA A 418 -7.82 5.59 -18.24
N THR A 419 -8.12 4.32 -18.01
CA THR A 419 -7.24 3.18 -18.31
C THR A 419 -7.45 2.68 -19.75
N PRO A 420 -6.49 1.92 -20.32
CA PRO A 420 -6.62 1.33 -21.66
C PRO A 420 -7.87 0.46 -21.83
N THR A 421 -8.36 -0.18 -20.77
CA THR A 421 -9.58 -1.01 -20.81
C THR A 421 -10.89 -0.21 -20.71
N GLY A 422 -10.81 1.12 -20.68
CA GLY A 422 -11.98 2.01 -20.61
C GLY A 422 -12.51 2.27 -19.20
N HIS A 423 -11.90 1.72 -18.15
CA HIS A 423 -12.25 2.08 -16.77
C HIS A 423 -11.68 3.44 -16.39
N THR A 424 -12.44 4.22 -15.62
CA THR A 424 -12.03 5.54 -15.13
C THR A 424 -11.92 5.54 -13.61
N VAL A 425 -10.85 6.16 -13.10
CA VAL A 425 -10.68 6.43 -11.67
C VAL A 425 -10.54 7.93 -11.43
N ARG A 426 -10.97 8.40 -10.26
CA ARG A 426 -10.99 9.82 -9.90
C ARG A 426 -10.22 10.06 -8.61
N SER A 427 -9.32 11.04 -8.61
CA SER A 427 -8.62 11.52 -7.42
C SER A 427 -8.97 12.97 -7.13
N ARG A 428 -9.38 13.25 -5.90
CA ARG A 428 -9.56 14.62 -5.39
C ARG A 428 -8.36 15.00 -4.53
N PRO A 429 -7.93 16.28 -4.54
CA PRO A 429 -6.98 16.72 -3.54
C PRO A 429 -7.63 16.62 -2.16
N PRO A 430 -6.85 16.42 -1.08
CA PRO A 430 -7.36 16.64 0.26
C PRO A 430 -7.98 18.04 0.33
N ARG A 431 -9.05 18.19 1.11
CA ARG A 431 -9.59 19.52 1.37
C ARG A 431 -8.49 20.34 2.04
N ALA A 432 -8.28 21.57 1.57
CA ALA A 432 -7.50 22.52 2.35
C ALA A 432 -8.13 22.65 3.74
N PRO A 433 -7.34 22.99 4.78
CA PRO A 433 -7.90 23.41 6.05
C PRO A 433 -8.97 24.47 5.77
N GLN A 434 -10.20 24.19 6.17
CA GLN A 434 -11.27 25.18 6.15
C GLN A 434 -11.54 25.61 7.59
N PRO A 435 -11.95 26.87 7.81
CA PRO A 435 -12.41 27.33 9.10
C PRO A 435 -13.50 26.37 9.60
N TYR A 436 -13.40 25.98 10.87
CA TYR A 436 -14.45 25.19 11.51
C TYR A 436 -15.62 26.14 11.82
N ASP A 437 -16.67 26.13 11.00
CA ASP A 437 -17.91 26.82 11.33
C ASP A 437 -18.60 26.06 12.48
N ALA A 438 -18.34 26.49 13.71
CA ALA A 438 -19.14 26.14 14.87
C ALA A 438 -20.47 26.91 14.81
N ALA A 439 -21.39 26.44 13.97
CA ALA A 439 -22.79 26.88 13.97
C ALA A 439 -23.60 26.17 15.06
#